data_AF-A0A7D9JA29-F1
#
_entry.id   AF-A0A7D9JA29-F1
#
_cell.length_a   1.000
_cell.length_b   1.000
_cell.length_c   1.000
_cell.angle_alpha   90.00
_cell.angle_beta   90.00
_cell.angle_gamma   90.00
#
_symmetry.space_group_name_H-M   'P 1'
#
loop_
_entity.id
_entity.type
_entity.pdbx_description
1 polymer ?
#
loop_
_entity_poly.entity_id
_entity_poly.type
_entity_poly.pdbx_seq_one_letter_code
_entity_poly.pdbx_strand_id
1 'polypeptide(L)' 'MERFTLAFGYCNDCSCGRLEVFDTKSDSEARLGSWCSTPVPELISTGRFLYVKFSAKSYSTYQKFKAFFKSIKNQT' A
#
# COMPACT_ATOMS: atom_id res chain seq x y z
N MET A 1 -0.12 -10.01 -16.46
CA MET A 1 -0.96 -10.25 -15.28
C MET A 1 -0.59 -9.18 -14.26
N GLU A 2 -1.37 -8.10 -14.14
CA GLU A 2 -1.05 -6.99 -13.24
C GLU A 2 -1.17 -7.45 -11.78
N ARG A 3 -0.02 -7.68 -11.14
CA ARG A 3 0.05 -8.20 -9.76
C ARG A 3 -0.33 -7.12 -8.72
N PHE A 4 -0.21 -5.84 -9.06
CA PHE A 4 -0.58 -4.72 -8.18
C PHE A 4 -1.15 -3.57 -8.99
N THR A 5 -2.30 -3.03 -8.56
CA THR A 5 -2.94 -1.86 -9.18
C THR A 5 -3.28 -0.85 -8.10
N LEU A 6 -2.90 0.41 -8.31
CA LEU A 6 -3.21 1.54 -7.43
C LEU A 6 -3.62 2.73 -8.29
N ALA A 7 -4.82 3.26 -8.05
CA ALA A 7 -5.34 4.41 -8.80
C ALA A 7 -6.15 5.32 -7.88
N PHE A 8 -5.86 6.63 -7.91
CA PHE A 8 -6.52 7.64 -7.08
C PHE A 8 -7.23 8.77 -7.86
N GLY A 9 -7.44 8.61 -9.18
CA GLY A 9 -8.07 9.66 -10.00
C GLY A 9 -7.09 10.77 -10.41
N TYR A 10 -7.61 11.98 -10.68
CA TYR A 10 -6.87 13.09 -11.34
C TYR A 10 -5.98 13.96 -10.44
N CYS A 11 -5.82 13.68 -9.14
CA CYS A 11 -4.95 14.51 -8.31
C CYS A 11 -3.47 14.21 -8.57
N ASN A 12 -2.74 15.20 -9.08
CA ASN A 12 -1.33 15.07 -9.44
C ASN A 12 -0.35 15.09 -8.24
N ASP A 13 -0.83 15.41 -7.03
CA ASP A 13 -0.02 15.67 -5.83
C ASP A 13 -0.32 14.68 -4.67
N CYS A 14 -0.86 13.50 -4.98
CA CYS A 14 -1.38 12.55 -3.99
C CYS A 14 -2.52 13.10 -3.09
N SER A 15 -3.08 14.28 -3.36
CA SER A 15 -4.13 14.86 -2.51
C SER A 15 -5.45 14.07 -2.54
N CYS A 16 -5.69 13.29 -3.60
CA CYS A 16 -6.83 12.38 -3.73
C CYS A 16 -6.71 11.15 -2.82
N GLY A 17 -5.50 10.76 -2.42
CA GLY A 17 -5.32 9.58 -1.58
C GLY A 17 -3.93 8.96 -1.63
N ARG A 18 -3.75 7.97 -0.77
CA ARG A 18 -2.49 7.28 -0.53
C ARG A 18 -2.71 5.86 -0.04
N LEU A 19 -1.77 5.00 -0.41
CA LEU A 19 -1.54 3.71 0.19
C LEU A 19 -0.28 3.81 1.05
N GLU A 20 -0.40 3.54 2.34
CA GLU A 20 0.72 3.46 3.26
C GLU A 20 0.84 2.04 3.80
N VAL A 21 2.07 1.59 3.97
CA VAL A 21 2.37 0.25 4.49
C VAL A 21 3.37 0.36 5.62
N PHE A 22 3.11 -0.35 6.72
CA PHE A 22 3.91 -0.32 7.95
C PHE A 22 4.30 -1.74 8.36
N ASP A 23 5.53 -1.91 8.82
CA ASP A 23 6.10 -3.21 9.26
C ASP A 23 5.78 -3.53 10.71
N THR A 24 4.56 -3.21 11.13
CA THR A 24 4.07 -3.42 12.49
C THR A 24 2.57 -3.75 12.47
N LYS A 25 1.99 -3.92 13.65
CA LYS A 25 0.55 -4.24 13.82
C LYS A 25 -0.36 -3.02 13.60
N SER A 26 0.18 -1.80 13.55
CA SER A 26 -0.59 -0.55 13.46
C SER A 26 0.14 0.49 12.60
N ASP A 27 -0.43 1.67 12.44
CA ASP A 27 0.19 2.80 11.73
C ASP A 27 1.25 3.54 12.57
N SER A 28 2.18 2.78 13.17
CA SER A 28 3.31 3.33 13.92
C SER A 28 4.41 3.90 13.00
N GLU A 29 5.49 4.47 13.55
CA GLU A 29 6.55 5.12 12.76
C GLU A 29 7.35 4.18 11.83
N ALA A 30 7.18 2.86 11.95
CA ALA A 30 7.86 1.86 11.11
C ALA A 30 7.21 1.72 9.71
N ARG A 31 7.13 2.83 8.97
CA ARG A 31 6.54 2.88 7.62
C ARG A 31 7.51 2.33 6.57
N LEU A 32 7.10 1.27 5.86
CA LEU A 32 7.81 0.72 4.69
C LEU A 32 7.69 1.63 3.46
N GLY A 33 6.56 2.33 3.32
CA GLY A 33 6.42 3.33 2.27
C GLY A 33 5.03 3.95 2.16
N SER A 34 4.92 4.89 1.22
CA SER A 34 3.73 5.69 0.97
C SER A 34 3.63 6.01 -0.53
N TRP A 35 2.53 5.61 -1.17
CA TRP A 35 2.34 5.70 -2.62
C TRP A 35 0.98 6.26 -2.99
N CYS A 36 0.92 7.01 -4.09
CA CYS A 36 -0.34 7.43 -4.71
C CYS A 36 -0.44 7.06 -6.20
N SER A 37 0.50 6.27 -6.70
CA SER A 37 0.56 5.77 -8.07
C SER A 37 1.29 4.43 -8.13
N THR A 38 1.13 3.72 -9.25
CA THR A 38 1.93 2.55 -9.58
C THR A 38 3.27 2.94 -10.25
N PRO A 39 4.27 2.05 -10.22
CA PRO A 39 4.30 0.76 -9.52
C PRO A 39 4.61 0.90 -8.03
N VAL A 40 3.97 0.06 -7.21
CA VAL A 40 4.37 -0.15 -5.81
C VAL A 40 5.34 -1.33 -5.77
N PRO A 41 6.49 -1.22 -5.10
CA PRO A 41 7.48 -2.31 -5.04
C PRO A 41 6.95 -3.50 -4.23
N GLU A 42 7.63 -4.65 -4.36
CA GLU A 42 7.40 -5.78 -3.46
C GLU A 42 7.89 -5.42 -2.06
N LEU A 43 7.09 -5.75 -1.04
CA LEU A 43 7.35 -5.42 0.35
C LEU A 43 7.44 -6.71 1.18
N ILE A 44 8.44 -6.79 2.04
CA ILE A 44 8.67 -7.90 2.96
C ILE A 44 8.61 -7.35 4.37
N SER A 45 7.71 -7.87 5.20
CA SER A 45 7.72 -7.57 6.63
C SER A 45 8.88 -8.27 7.32
N THR A 46 9.49 -7.61 8.30
CA THR A 46 10.48 -8.25 9.19
C THR A 46 9.81 -9.21 10.18
N GLY A 47 8.52 -9.00 10.44
CA GLY A 47 7.74 -9.81 11.37
C GLY A 47 6.48 -10.42 10.76
N ARG A 48 5.60 -10.87 11.65
CA ARG A 48 4.30 -11.49 11.31
C ARG A 48 3.18 -10.48 11.01
N PHE A 49 3.48 -9.19 11.06
CA PHE A 49 2.49 -8.12 10.89
C PHE A 49 2.93 -7.18 9.79
N LEU A 50 1.94 -6.76 9.00
CA LEU A 50 2.09 -5.73 7.98
C LEU A 50 0.75 -4.97 7.96
N TYR A 51 0.77 -3.70 8.34
CA TYR A 51 -0.42 -2.86 8.39
C TYR A 51 -0.54 -2.05 7.11
N VAL A 52 -1.69 -2.17 6.42
CA VAL A 52 -1.96 -1.50 5.15
C VAL A 52 -3.06 -0.46 5.37
N LYS A 53 -2.74 0.81 5.11
CA LYS A 53 -3.67 1.94 5.23
C LYS A 53 -3.96 2.52 3.85
N PHE A 54 -5.18 2.33 3.38
CA PHE A 54 -5.69 2.94 2.16
C PHE A 54 -6.55 4.15 2.54
N SER A 55 -6.08 5.35 2.22
CA SER A 55 -6.77 6.61 2.51
C SER A 55 -7.15 7.29 1.21
N ALA A 56 -8.43 7.59 1.02
CA ALA A 56 -8.94 8.11 -0.24
C ALA A 56 -9.96 9.23 0.05
N LYS A 57 -9.90 10.34 -0.70
CA LYS A 57 -10.83 11.47 -0.54
C LYS A 57 -12.06 11.29 -1.43
N SER A 58 -13.23 11.64 -0.89
CA SER A 58 -14.58 11.39 -1.44
C SER A 58 -14.88 11.95 -2.83
N TYR A 59 -14.04 12.83 -3.39
CA TYR A 59 -14.35 13.55 -4.64
C TYR A 59 -13.95 12.82 -5.93
N SER A 60 -13.35 11.63 -5.88
CA SER A 60 -12.96 10.88 -7.08
C SER A 60 -13.69 9.53 -7.16
N THR A 61 -14.37 9.28 -8.27
CA THR A 61 -15.32 8.18 -8.44
C THR A 61 -14.71 6.79 -8.67
N TYR A 62 -13.38 6.61 -8.67
CA TYR A 62 -12.75 5.33 -9.08
C TYR A 62 -11.44 4.99 -8.34
N GLN A 63 -11.42 5.19 -7.01
CA GLN A 63 -10.26 4.84 -6.18
C GLN A 63 -10.24 3.34 -5.87
N LYS A 64 -9.13 2.67 -6.23
CA LYS A 64 -8.98 1.22 -5.99
C LYS A 64 -7.54 0.85 -5.68
N PHE A 65 -7.38 -0.17 -4.85
CA PHE A 65 -6.13 -0.89 -4.68
C PHE A 65 -6.38 -2.40 -4.80
N LYS A 66 -5.40 -3.11 -5.36
CA LYS A 66 -5.37 -4.57 -5.36
C LYS A 66 -3.96 -5.03 -5.01
N ALA A 67 -3.87 -5.97 -4.07
CA ALA A 67 -2.63 -6.55 -3.58
C ALA A 67 -2.77 -8.07 -3.41
N PHE A 68 -1.65 -8.77 -3.50
CA PHE A 68 -1.52 -10.17 -3.11
C PHE A 68 -0.47 -10.27 -2.02
N PHE A 69 -0.68 -11.18 -1.07
CA PHE A 69 0.30 -11.46 -0.03
C PHE A 69 0.60 -12.96 0.01
N LYS A 70 1.81 -13.28 0.46
CA LYS A 70 2.23 -14.64 0.77
C LYS A 70 3.08 -14.58 2.04
N SER A 71 2.84 -15.52 2.95
CA SER A 71 3.77 -15.75 4.06
C SER A 71 4.96 -16.56 3.56
N ILE A 72 6.16 -16.03 3.75
CA ILE A 72 7.41 -16.71 3.45
C ILE A 72 8.02 -17.22 4.77
N LYS A 73 8.42 -18.49 4.79
CA LYS A 73 9.38 -18.94 5.81
C LYS A 73 10.75 -18.54 5.29
N ASN A 74 11.52 -17.79 6.08
CA ASN A 74 12.95 -17.65 5.78
C ASN A 74 13.52 -19.07 5.73
N GLN A 75 14.01 -19.46 4.55
CA GLN A 75 14.76 -20.70 4.39
C GLN A 75 16.06 -20.51 5.14
N THR A 76 16.15 -21.06 6.36
CA THR A 76 17.42 -21.44 6.98
C THR A 76 18.17 -22.42 6.10
#